data_AF-A0A943NZI1-F1
#
_entry.id   AF-A0A943NZI1-F1
#
_cell.length_a   1.000
_cell.length_b   1.000
_cell.length_c   1.000
_cell.angle_alpha   90.00
_cell.angle_beta   90.00
_cell.angle_gamma   90.00
#
_symmetry.space_group_name_H-M   'P 1'
#
loop_
_entity.id
_entity.type
_entity.pdbx_description
1 polymer ?
#
loop_
_entity_poly.entity_id
_entity_poly.type
_entity_poly.pdbx_seq_one_letter_code
_entity_poly.pdbx_strand_id
1 'polypeptide(L)'
;MADKNPLTPEEVTELFSEIDASGVLDPTLAKKRTERMREKEAAAKRGDKAALAQLRSEDRASQAKHIDPLSEDDPSGSQVSHTITKTAMAVVIGILVLIVGMQIGYGVMRRLNTANLSESVSVDTVSTALKGGLEWGNGFTQFPLDFTVDEADERTGTVEVTVLDTSSANELELLSNGQIQAAALATNALLNDKIDRVVYNVHAYIDEDSNIQHDSFFGMFPARGHQSAILTFVWTKSSSNATSIDWKMRIVSMDDTIAERIQKQVNSVSSLIEDPVVSQTKIDEEKAERDLEHRLHGREIFRGGKPDRTPSELLEQDKRK
;
A
#
# COMPACT_ATOMS: atom_id res chain seq x y z
N MET A 1 26.89 -69.48 37.94
CA MET A 1 27.59 -68.25 37.56
C MET A 1 28.09 -68.47 36.15
N ALA A 2 27.44 -67.86 35.16
CA ALA A 2 27.80 -68.03 33.75
C ALA A 2 28.89 -67.02 33.38
N ASP A 3 29.99 -67.55 32.84
CA ASP A 3 31.13 -66.82 32.31
C ASP A 3 30.66 -65.75 31.32
N LYS A 4 30.84 -64.47 31.66
CA LYS A 4 30.58 -63.37 30.74
C LYS A 4 31.88 -63.05 30.02
N ASN A 5 32.05 -63.64 28.85
CA ASN A 5 33.13 -63.26 27.95
C ASN A 5 32.93 -61.77 27.57
N PRO A 6 33.93 -60.89 27.75
CA PRO A 6 33.78 -59.49 27.37
C PRO A 6 33.65 -59.40 25.84
N LEU A 7 32.59 -58.72 25.38
CA LEU A 7 32.33 -58.46 23.97
C LEU A 7 33.54 -57.77 23.33
N THR A 8 33.91 -58.22 22.13
CA THR A 8 35.00 -57.61 21.39
C THR A 8 34.62 -56.21 20.89
N PRO A 9 35.58 -55.28 20.71
CA PRO A 9 35.27 -53.90 20.28
C PRO A 9 34.49 -53.83 18.97
N GLU A 10 34.65 -54.83 18.10
CA GLU A 10 33.93 -54.93 16.83
C GLU A 10 32.46 -55.34 17.04
N GLU A 11 32.17 -56.26 17.97
CA GLU A 11 30.79 -56.64 18.34
C GLU A 11 30.02 -55.49 19.01
N VAL A 12 30.72 -54.64 19.78
CA VAL A 12 30.11 -53.46 20.42
C VAL A 12 29.80 -52.40 19.38
N THR A 13 30.69 -52.16 18.42
CA THR A 13 30.50 -51.14 17.38
C THR A 13 29.37 -51.53 16.41
N GLU A 14 29.18 -52.83 16.13
CA GLU A 14 28.05 -53.32 15.33
C GLU A 14 26.70 -53.32 16.07
N LEU A 15 26.70 -53.39 17.40
CA LEU A 15 25.47 -53.28 18.20
C LEU A 15 24.92 -51.84 18.21
N PHE A 16 25.79 -50.83 18.11
CA PHE A 16 25.40 -49.42 18.08
C PHE A 16 25.11 -48.88 16.67
N SER A 17 25.48 -49.60 15.61
CA SER A 17 25.05 -49.29 14.24
C SER A 17 23.64 -49.82 13.90
N GLU A 18 23.05 -50.61 14.80
CA GLU A 18 21.69 -51.17 14.69
C GLU A 18 20.59 -50.22 15.24
N ILE A 19 20.97 -48.99 15.57
CA ILE A 19 20.06 -47.93 16.00
C ILE A 19 19.75 -47.04 14.79
N ASP A 20 18.51 -47.11 14.28
CA ASP A 20 17.98 -46.10 13.37
C ASP A 20 17.91 -44.74 14.08
N ALA A 21 17.83 -43.62 13.34
CA ALA A 21 17.80 -42.25 13.85
C ALA A 21 16.70 -41.96 14.91
N SER A 22 15.81 -42.92 15.16
CA SER A 22 14.74 -42.92 16.15
C SER A 22 15.01 -43.73 17.44
N GLY A 23 16.12 -44.47 17.55
CA GLY A 23 16.44 -45.22 18.78
C GLY A 23 15.84 -46.63 18.88
N VAL A 24 15.21 -47.15 17.81
CA VAL A 24 14.47 -48.42 17.82
C VAL A 24 15.08 -49.44 16.85
N LEU A 25 15.23 -50.69 17.31
CA LEU A 25 15.73 -51.82 16.53
C LEU A 25 14.70 -52.26 15.47
N ASP A 26 15.08 -52.26 14.20
CA ASP A 26 14.22 -52.74 13.10
C ASP A 26 14.14 -54.29 13.11
N PRO A 27 12.97 -54.88 13.42
CA PRO A 27 12.82 -56.34 13.58
C PRO A 27 12.99 -57.12 12.26
N THR A 28 12.94 -56.44 11.11
CA THR A 28 13.12 -57.08 9.80
C THR A 28 14.60 -57.32 9.46
N LEU A 29 15.49 -56.45 9.93
CA LEU A 29 16.93 -56.58 9.79
C LEU A 29 17.49 -57.71 10.67
N ALA A 30 16.98 -57.83 11.90
CA ALA A 30 17.35 -58.91 12.82
C ALA A 30 17.02 -60.31 12.26
N LYS A 31 15.85 -60.48 11.62
CA LYS A 31 15.48 -61.73 10.94
C LYS A 31 16.44 -62.08 9.81
N LYS A 32 16.78 -61.10 8.98
CA LYS A 32 17.69 -61.28 7.83
C LYS A 32 19.14 -61.57 8.26
N ARG A 33 19.55 -61.14 9.46
CA ARG A 33 20.85 -61.49 10.07
C ARG A 33 20.86 -62.93 10.58
N THR A 34 19.78 -63.37 11.22
CA THR A 34 19.67 -64.73 11.77
C THR A 34 19.75 -65.80 10.67
N GLU A 35 19.13 -65.54 9.52
CA GLU A 35 19.21 -66.42 8.35
C GLU A 35 20.62 -66.45 7.75
N ARG A 36 21.25 -65.28 7.57
CA ARG A 36 22.63 -65.18 7.03
C ARG A 36 23.69 -65.83 7.94
N MET A 37 23.52 -65.74 9.26
CA MET A 37 24.39 -66.44 10.21
C MET A 37 24.26 -67.97 10.10
N ARG A 38 23.03 -68.48 9.94
CA ARG A 38 22.79 -69.91 9.71
C ARG A 38 23.38 -70.39 8.39
N GLU A 39 23.30 -69.60 7.33
CA GLU A 39 23.88 -69.94 6.02
C GLU A 39 25.41 -69.95 6.05
N LYS A 40 26.04 -68.98 6.72
CA LYS A 40 27.49 -68.98 6.94
C LYS A 40 27.96 -70.16 7.79
N GLU A 41 27.22 -70.49 8.86
CA GLU A 41 27.57 -71.63 9.71
C GLU A 41 27.41 -72.97 8.97
N ALA A 42 26.38 -73.09 8.12
CA ALA A 42 26.19 -74.25 7.25
C ALA A 42 27.29 -74.38 6.19
N ALA A 43 27.69 -73.28 5.56
CA ALA A 43 28.79 -73.25 4.59
C ALA A 43 30.15 -73.58 5.24
N ALA A 44 30.39 -73.11 6.47
CA ALA A 44 31.59 -73.41 7.24
C ALA A 44 31.66 -74.91 7.61
N LYS A 45 30.55 -75.51 8.04
CA LYS A 45 30.48 -76.95 8.34
C LYS A 45 30.66 -77.83 7.10
N ARG A 46 30.30 -77.32 5.91
CA ARG A 46 30.45 -78.03 4.63
C ARG A 46 31.86 -77.89 4.02
N GLY A 47 32.74 -77.06 4.61
CA GLY A 47 34.10 -76.84 4.11
C GLY A 47 34.17 -76.12 2.76
N ASP A 48 33.07 -75.53 2.31
CA ASP A 48 32.94 -74.90 1.00
C ASP A 48 33.50 -73.47 1.03
N LYS A 49 34.78 -73.36 0.66
CA LYS A 49 35.51 -72.08 0.65
C LYS A 49 34.97 -71.10 -0.40
N ALA A 50 34.29 -71.57 -1.45
CA ALA A 50 33.75 -70.71 -2.50
C ALA A 50 32.47 -70.00 -2.02
N ALA A 51 31.55 -70.73 -1.38
CA ALA A 51 30.35 -70.15 -0.77
C ALA A 51 30.71 -69.12 0.32
N LEU A 52 31.75 -69.40 1.11
CA LEU A 52 32.24 -68.51 2.16
C LEU A 52 32.90 -67.23 1.62
N ALA A 53 33.57 -67.33 0.46
CA ALA A 53 34.14 -66.18 -0.23
C ALA A 53 33.06 -65.29 -0.85
N GLN A 54 32.01 -65.89 -1.40
CA GLN A 54 30.88 -65.18 -1.99
C GLN A 54 30.09 -64.40 -0.93
N LEU A 55 29.77 -65.02 0.21
CA LEU A 55 29.12 -64.36 1.34
C LEU A 55 29.97 -63.21 1.92
N ARG A 56 31.31 -63.34 1.93
CA ARG A 56 32.21 -62.23 2.33
C ARG A 56 32.26 -61.10 1.32
N SER A 57 32.15 -61.40 0.03
CA SER A 57 32.12 -60.37 -1.02
C SER A 57 30.82 -59.58 -1.01
N GLU A 58 29.69 -60.23 -0.72
CA GLU A 58 28.40 -59.57 -0.56
C GLU A 58 28.39 -58.66 0.67
N ASP A 59 28.98 -59.10 1.79
CA ASP A 59 29.11 -58.24 2.98
C ASP A 59 29.95 -57.00 2.72
N ARG A 60 31.07 -57.15 2.00
CA ARG A 60 31.91 -56.02 1.58
C ARG A 60 31.20 -55.09 0.62
N ALA A 61 30.38 -55.61 -0.29
CA ALA A 61 29.58 -54.80 -1.20
C ALA A 61 28.50 -53.99 -0.44
N SER A 62 27.92 -54.55 0.62
CA SER A 62 27.00 -53.82 1.49
C SER A 62 27.70 -52.81 2.41
N GLN A 63 28.93 -53.09 2.86
CA GLN A 63 29.73 -52.18 3.67
C GLN A 63 30.35 -51.04 2.84
N ALA A 64 30.59 -51.26 1.55
CA ALA A 64 31.03 -50.25 0.61
C ALA A 64 29.93 -49.24 0.23
N LYS A 65 28.69 -49.43 0.70
CA LYS A 65 27.68 -48.36 0.77
C LYS A 65 27.91 -47.48 2.00
N HIS A 66 29.18 -47.22 2.33
CA HIS A 66 29.57 -46.22 3.29
C HIS A 66 29.36 -44.87 2.60
N ILE A 67 28.34 -44.16 3.06
CA ILE A 67 28.02 -42.80 2.66
C ILE A 67 29.30 -41.97 2.78
N ASP A 68 29.70 -41.35 1.68
CA ASP A 68 30.85 -40.44 1.63
C ASP A 68 30.44 -39.12 2.31
N PRO A 69 31.04 -38.75 3.46
CA PRO A 69 30.67 -37.55 4.20
C PRO A 69 31.04 -36.23 3.50
N LEU A 70 31.63 -36.28 2.29
CA LEU A 70 31.94 -35.11 1.47
C LEU A 70 31.28 -35.13 0.08
N SER A 71 30.41 -36.10 -0.21
CA SER A 71 29.57 -36.06 -1.41
C SER A 71 28.29 -35.26 -1.11
N GLU A 72 27.95 -34.32 -2.00
CA GLU A 72 26.76 -33.44 -1.91
C GLU A 72 25.40 -34.18 -1.89
N ASP A 73 25.40 -35.50 -2.09
CA ASP A 73 24.22 -36.36 -1.93
C ASP A 73 24.16 -36.93 -0.50
N ASP A 74 23.98 -36.03 0.47
CA ASP A 74 23.64 -36.36 1.85
C ASP A 74 22.12 -36.62 1.98
N PRO A 75 21.68 -37.84 2.37
CA PRO A 75 20.28 -38.11 2.70
C PRO A 75 19.85 -37.54 4.07
N SER A 76 20.77 -36.90 4.81
CA SER A 76 20.55 -36.30 6.12
C SER A 76 20.21 -34.81 6.01
N GLY A 77 19.01 -34.49 5.50
CA GLY A 77 18.35 -33.23 5.88
C GLY A 77 18.88 -31.92 5.28
N SER A 78 20.03 -31.89 4.59
CA SER A 78 20.63 -30.64 4.08
C SER A 78 19.86 -30.02 2.90
N GLN A 79 19.26 -30.87 2.03
CA GLN A 79 18.34 -30.40 1.00
C GLN A 79 17.00 -29.93 1.56
N VAL A 80 16.63 -30.32 2.78
CA VAL A 80 15.34 -29.92 3.35
C VAL A 80 15.39 -28.43 3.73
N SER A 81 16.53 -27.91 4.20
CA SER A 81 16.66 -26.49 4.55
C SER A 81 16.63 -25.57 3.30
N HIS A 82 17.35 -25.93 2.23
CA HIS A 82 17.31 -25.18 0.98
C HIS A 82 16.01 -25.36 0.20
N THR A 83 15.37 -26.53 0.27
CA THR A 83 14.07 -26.77 -0.38
C THR A 83 12.94 -26.11 0.39
N ILE A 84 12.91 -26.18 1.74
CA ILE A 84 11.92 -25.45 2.55
C ILE A 84 12.07 -23.94 2.34
N THR A 85 13.29 -23.40 2.31
CA THR A 85 13.50 -21.96 2.08
C THR A 85 13.07 -21.55 0.67
N LYS A 86 13.34 -22.36 -0.36
CA LYS A 86 12.88 -22.08 -1.73
C LYS A 86 11.37 -22.21 -1.87
N THR A 87 10.75 -23.22 -1.25
CA THR A 87 9.29 -23.40 -1.27
C THR A 87 8.58 -22.29 -0.48
N ALA A 88 9.11 -21.89 0.68
CA ALA A 88 8.57 -20.77 1.45
C ALA A 88 8.71 -19.45 0.68
N MET A 89 9.87 -19.20 0.04
CA MET A 89 10.06 -18.03 -0.83
C MET A 89 9.08 -18.05 -2.01
N ALA A 90 8.86 -19.21 -2.64
CA ALA A 90 7.91 -19.35 -3.73
C ALA A 90 6.46 -19.14 -3.29
N VAL A 91 6.08 -19.59 -2.09
CA VAL A 91 4.75 -19.34 -1.49
C VAL A 91 4.58 -17.85 -1.19
N VAL A 92 5.58 -17.19 -0.60
CA VAL A 92 5.53 -15.75 -0.32
C VAL A 92 5.43 -14.94 -1.62
N ILE A 93 6.23 -15.26 -2.64
CA ILE A 93 6.15 -14.62 -3.96
C ILE A 93 4.79 -14.90 -4.60
N GLY A 94 4.27 -16.13 -4.49
CA GLY A 94 2.95 -16.50 -5.00
C GLY A 94 1.82 -15.71 -4.33
N ILE A 95 1.85 -15.56 -3.01
CA ILE A 95 0.89 -14.73 -2.27
C ILE A 95 1.04 -13.26 -2.64
N LEU A 96 2.25 -12.74 -2.78
CA LEU A 96 2.49 -11.35 -3.18
C LEU A 96 1.97 -11.08 -4.59
N VAL A 97 2.22 -11.97 -5.54
CA VAL A 97 1.67 -11.88 -6.91
C VAL A 97 0.15 -12.02 -6.90
N LEU A 98 -0.42 -12.88 -6.03
CA LEU A 98 -1.87 -12.98 -5.86
C LEU A 98 -2.46 -11.68 -5.31
N ILE A 99 -1.86 -11.09 -4.27
CA ILE A 99 -2.30 -9.83 -3.68
C ILE A 99 -2.19 -8.70 -4.70
N VAL A 100 -1.06 -8.57 -5.40
CA VAL A 100 -0.87 -7.55 -6.44
C VAL A 100 -1.83 -7.78 -7.61
N GLY A 101 -2.03 -9.02 -8.03
CA GLY A 101 -2.99 -9.39 -9.08
C GLY A 101 -4.42 -9.07 -8.66
N MET A 102 -4.80 -9.35 -7.42
CA MET A 102 -6.08 -8.93 -6.85
C MET A 102 -6.18 -7.41 -6.74
N GLN A 103 -5.14 -6.69 -6.30
CA GLN A 103 -5.16 -5.23 -6.23
C GLN A 103 -5.34 -4.58 -7.61
N ILE A 104 -4.64 -5.08 -8.63
CA ILE A 104 -4.82 -4.63 -10.01
C ILE A 104 -6.22 -5.01 -10.51
N GLY A 105 -6.68 -6.23 -10.23
CA GLY A 105 -8.01 -6.71 -10.61
C GLY A 105 -9.13 -5.88 -9.98
N TYR A 106 -9.10 -5.65 -8.68
CA TYR A 106 -10.02 -4.77 -7.96
C TYR A 106 -9.92 -3.32 -8.46
N GLY A 107 -8.72 -2.83 -8.74
CA GLY A 107 -8.51 -1.49 -9.29
C GLY A 107 -9.16 -1.31 -10.67
N VAL A 108 -8.94 -2.25 -11.60
CA VAL A 108 -9.51 -2.23 -12.95
C VAL A 108 -11.02 -2.48 -12.92
N MET A 109 -11.48 -3.46 -12.14
CA MET A 109 -12.91 -3.75 -11.99
C MET A 109 -13.67 -2.58 -11.35
N ARG A 110 -13.02 -1.83 -10.46
CA ARG A 110 -13.56 -0.59 -9.90
C ARG A 110 -13.74 0.50 -10.96
N ARG A 111 -12.77 0.69 -11.88
CA ARG A 111 -12.91 1.65 -13.00
C ARG A 111 -14.00 1.24 -13.99
N LEU A 112 -14.11 -0.05 -14.29
CA LEU A 112 -15.09 -0.58 -15.24
C LEU A 112 -16.54 -0.53 -14.70
N ASN A 113 -16.71 -0.41 -13.38
CA ASN A 113 -18.01 -0.28 -12.73
C ASN A 113 -18.34 1.17 -12.32
N THR A 114 -17.53 2.15 -12.74
CA THR A 114 -17.83 3.58 -12.55
C THR A 114 -18.93 3.97 -13.53
N ALA A 115 -20.10 4.32 -12.99
CA ALA A 115 -21.23 4.72 -13.80
C ALA A 115 -20.96 6.08 -14.47
N ASN A 116 -21.27 6.19 -15.76
CA ASN A 116 -21.02 7.40 -16.53
C ASN A 116 -22.21 8.38 -16.42
N LEU A 117 -22.09 9.33 -15.48
CA LEU A 117 -23.12 10.34 -15.25
C LEU A 117 -23.28 11.33 -16.41
N SER A 118 -22.33 11.39 -17.34
CA SER A 118 -22.47 12.27 -18.52
C SER A 118 -23.49 11.76 -19.54
N GLU A 119 -23.81 10.47 -19.55
CA GLU A 119 -24.72 9.85 -20.53
C GLU A 119 -26.14 9.67 -19.99
N SER A 120 -26.27 9.23 -18.73
CA SER A 120 -27.57 9.10 -18.08
C SER A 120 -27.48 9.44 -16.60
N VAL A 121 -28.42 10.23 -16.11
CA VAL A 121 -28.52 10.57 -14.68
C VAL A 121 -29.83 10.04 -14.12
N SER A 122 -29.71 9.12 -13.17
CA SER A 122 -30.81 8.55 -12.41
C SER A 122 -30.33 8.23 -11.00
N VAL A 123 -31.26 7.98 -10.08
CA VAL A 123 -30.96 7.57 -8.70
C VAL A 123 -30.02 6.34 -8.67
N ASP A 124 -30.28 5.35 -9.52
CA ASP A 124 -29.49 4.13 -9.61
C ASP A 124 -28.08 4.40 -10.16
N THR A 125 -27.99 5.22 -11.21
CA THR A 125 -26.70 5.59 -11.81
C THR A 125 -25.84 6.37 -10.81
N VAL A 126 -26.42 7.37 -10.13
CA VAL A 126 -25.72 8.18 -9.11
C VAL A 126 -25.31 7.31 -7.92
N SER A 127 -26.18 6.44 -7.42
CA SER A 127 -25.85 5.52 -6.32
C SER A 127 -24.68 4.58 -6.68
N THR A 128 -24.68 4.05 -7.91
CA THR A 128 -23.59 3.20 -8.41
C THR A 128 -22.30 3.98 -8.53
N ALA A 129 -22.37 5.22 -9.02
CA ALA A 129 -21.21 6.09 -9.15
C ALA A 129 -20.59 6.46 -7.80
N LEU A 130 -21.42 6.77 -6.79
CA LEU A 130 -20.93 7.07 -5.43
C LEU A 130 -20.29 5.85 -4.76
N LYS A 131 -20.88 4.65 -4.92
CA LYS A 131 -20.30 3.39 -4.41
C LYS A 131 -18.99 3.02 -5.10
N GLY A 132 -18.92 3.21 -6.43
CA GLY A 132 -17.73 2.91 -7.23
C GLY A 132 -16.61 3.94 -7.07
N GLY A 133 -16.98 5.19 -6.78
CA GLY A 133 -16.15 6.36 -6.93
C GLY A 133 -16.26 6.96 -8.33
N LEU A 134 -16.02 8.27 -8.42
CA LEU A 134 -16.11 9.06 -9.65
C LEU A 134 -14.72 9.46 -10.14
N GLU A 135 -14.56 9.53 -11.46
CA GLU A 135 -13.34 10.01 -12.07
C GLU A 135 -13.16 11.51 -11.80
N TRP A 136 -11.97 11.91 -11.38
CA TRP A 136 -11.61 13.31 -11.21
C TRP A 136 -10.13 13.53 -11.49
N GLY A 137 -9.82 14.41 -12.44
CA GLY A 137 -8.45 14.63 -12.92
C GLY A 137 -7.85 13.38 -13.55
N ASN A 138 -6.75 12.88 -12.98
CA ASN A 138 -6.09 11.64 -13.38
C ASN A 138 -6.40 10.44 -12.46
N GLY A 139 -7.34 10.61 -11.52
CA GLY A 139 -7.64 9.64 -10.46
C GLY A 139 -9.13 9.43 -10.23
N PHE A 140 -9.46 8.93 -9.03
CA PHE A 140 -10.82 8.66 -8.59
C PHE A 140 -11.05 9.27 -7.21
N THR A 141 -12.21 9.89 -7.05
CA THR A 141 -12.68 10.38 -5.77
C THR A 141 -13.62 9.36 -5.15
N GLN A 142 -13.38 9.02 -3.89
CA GLN A 142 -14.23 8.12 -3.13
C GLN A 142 -15.19 8.93 -2.27
N PHE A 143 -16.39 8.40 -2.08
CA PHE A 143 -17.45 9.01 -1.29
C PHE A 143 -17.65 8.22 0.01
N PRO A 144 -18.23 8.84 1.05
CA PRO A 144 -18.67 8.13 2.24
C PRO A 144 -19.62 6.99 1.87
N LEU A 145 -19.58 5.90 2.65
CA LEU A 145 -20.42 4.72 2.40
C LEU A 145 -21.89 4.97 2.78
N ASP A 146 -22.10 5.82 3.78
CA ASP A 146 -23.43 6.23 4.22
C ASP A 146 -23.85 7.50 3.46
N PHE A 147 -24.72 7.31 2.48
CA PHE A 147 -25.27 8.39 1.68
C PHE A 147 -26.71 8.10 1.25
N THR A 148 -27.45 9.16 0.94
CA THR A 148 -28.75 9.12 0.29
C THR A 148 -28.69 9.93 -1.00
N VAL A 149 -29.34 9.42 -2.04
CA VAL A 149 -29.58 10.18 -3.27
C VAL A 149 -31.00 10.71 -3.15
N ASP A 150 -31.12 11.99 -2.85
CA ASP A 150 -32.40 12.64 -2.55
C ASP A 150 -33.14 12.99 -3.84
N GLU A 151 -32.40 13.42 -4.86
CA GLU A 151 -32.92 13.68 -6.21
C GLU A 151 -31.88 13.32 -7.27
N ALA A 152 -32.29 12.69 -8.36
CA ALA A 152 -31.47 12.51 -9.55
C ALA A 152 -32.39 12.24 -10.74
N ASP A 153 -32.81 13.31 -11.42
CA ASP A 153 -33.73 13.26 -12.56
C ASP A 153 -33.30 14.24 -13.66
N GLU A 154 -33.03 13.73 -14.86
CA GLU A 154 -32.71 14.54 -16.05
C GLU A 154 -33.84 15.48 -16.46
N ARG A 155 -35.09 15.17 -16.09
CA ARG A 155 -36.23 16.02 -16.41
C ARG A 155 -36.29 17.26 -15.51
N THR A 156 -35.84 17.15 -14.26
CA THR A 156 -35.74 18.29 -13.34
C THR A 156 -34.40 19.01 -13.46
N GLY A 157 -33.41 18.36 -14.08
CA GLY A 157 -32.05 18.87 -14.25
C GLY A 157 -31.23 18.87 -12.96
N THR A 158 -31.77 18.31 -11.88
CA THR A 158 -31.16 18.37 -10.55
C THR A 158 -30.63 17.01 -10.12
N VAL A 159 -29.44 17.04 -9.54
CA VAL A 159 -28.88 15.96 -8.71
C VAL A 159 -28.69 16.49 -7.31
N GLU A 160 -29.28 15.82 -6.32
CA GLU A 160 -29.11 16.10 -4.90
C GLU A 160 -28.70 14.83 -4.16
N VAL A 161 -27.60 14.92 -3.44
CA VAL A 161 -27.02 13.82 -2.67
C VAL A 161 -26.69 14.33 -1.28
N THR A 162 -27.08 13.57 -0.27
CA THR A 162 -26.69 13.78 1.11
C THR A 162 -25.75 12.68 1.55
N VAL A 163 -24.58 13.06 2.07
CA VAL A 163 -23.60 12.13 2.62
C VAL A 163 -23.44 12.32 4.11
N LEU A 164 -23.16 11.23 4.82
CA LEU A 164 -22.76 11.25 6.22
C LEU A 164 -21.25 11.02 6.30
N ASP A 165 -20.51 12.05 6.67
CA ASP A 165 -19.07 11.96 6.90
C ASP A 165 -18.81 11.52 8.34
N THR A 166 -18.21 10.34 8.49
CA THR A 166 -17.69 9.81 9.76
C THR A 166 -16.17 9.71 9.77
N SER A 167 -15.51 10.19 8.71
CA SER A 167 -14.07 10.01 8.48
C SER A 167 -13.25 11.26 8.81
N SER A 168 -13.82 12.45 8.63
CA SER A 168 -13.13 13.71 8.84
C SER A 168 -12.97 14.03 10.33
N ALA A 169 -11.75 14.37 10.76
CA ALA A 169 -11.46 14.60 12.18
C ALA A 169 -11.82 16.01 12.66
N ASN A 170 -11.96 16.97 11.74
CA ASN A 170 -12.23 18.37 12.05
C ASN A 170 -12.97 19.06 10.89
N GLU A 171 -13.40 20.30 11.13
CA GLU A 171 -14.22 21.10 10.22
C GLU A 171 -13.50 21.42 8.89
N LEU A 172 -12.18 21.66 8.94
CA LEU A 172 -11.39 21.96 7.75
C LEU A 172 -11.21 20.73 6.85
N GLU A 173 -10.98 19.56 7.45
CA GLU A 173 -10.94 18.29 6.71
C GLU A 173 -12.29 17.99 6.07
N LEU A 174 -13.38 18.18 6.80
CA LEU A 174 -14.74 17.98 6.29
C LEU A 174 -15.03 18.93 5.11
N LEU A 175 -14.64 20.21 5.22
CA LEU A 175 -14.76 21.17 4.12
C LEU A 175 -13.93 20.73 2.90
N SER A 176 -12.65 20.39 3.11
CA SER A 176 -11.73 20.03 2.03
C SER A 176 -12.16 18.76 1.30
N ASN A 177 -12.46 17.70 2.06
CA ASN A 177 -12.95 16.43 1.53
C ASN A 177 -14.29 16.63 0.81
N GLY A 178 -15.22 17.34 1.45
CA GLY A 178 -16.52 17.67 0.88
C GLY A 178 -16.41 18.44 -0.43
N GLN A 179 -15.50 19.41 -0.52
CA GLN A 179 -15.27 20.18 -1.75
C GLN A 179 -14.74 19.30 -2.89
N ILE A 180 -13.78 18.41 -2.62
CA ILE A 180 -13.22 17.51 -3.62
C ILE A 180 -14.28 16.52 -4.11
N GLN A 181 -15.05 15.94 -3.19
CA GLN A 181 -16.15 15.03 -3.49
C GLN A 181 -17.27 15.71 -4.30
N ALA A 182 -17.72 16.88 -3.86
CA ALA A 182 -18.73 17.67 -4.54
C ALA A 182 -18.26 18.11 -5.93
N ALA A 183 -17.01 18.53 -6.08
CA ALA A 183 -16.45 18.90 -7.37
C ALA A 183 -16.41 17.69 -8.32
N ALA A 184 -15.98 16.51 -7.86
CA ALA A 184 -15.98 15.30 -8.66
C ALA A 184 -17.40 14.90 -9.11
N LEU A 185 -18.37 14.95 -8.20
CA LEU A 185 -19.78 14.69 -8.54
C LEU A 185 -20.30 15.70 -9.56
N ALA A 186 -20.08 16.99 -9.31
CA ALA A 186 -20.55 18.07 -10.17
C ALA A 186 -19.92 18.01 -11.56
N THR A 187 -18.61 17.77 -11.68
CA THR A 187 -17.95 17.70 -12.99
C THR A 187 -18.46 16.53 -13.81
N ASN A 188 -18.79 15.39 -13.19
CA ASN A 188 -19.31 14.24 -13.94
C ASN A 188 -20.78 14.43 -14.32
N ALA A 189 -21.61 14.97 -13.41
CA ALA A 189 -23.04 15.15 -13.65
C ALA A 189 -23.33 16.36 -14.56
N LEU A 190 -22.66 17.50 -14.38
CA LEU A 190 -22.90 18.72 -15.19
C LEU A 190 -22.35 18.62 -16.61
N LEU A 191 -21.55 17.61 -16.93
CA LEU A 191 -21.20 17.30 -18.32
C LEU A 191 -22.39 16.76 -19.11
N ASN A 192 -23.37 16.16 -18.44
CA ASN A 192 -24.67 15.86 -19.04
C ASN A 192 -25.36 17.18 -19.44
N ASP A 193 -25.93 17.22 -20.64
CA ASP A 193 -26.58 18.41 -21.18
C ASP A 193 -27.93 18.71 -20.53
N LYS A 194 -28.56 17.70 -19.92
CA LYS A 194 -29.86 17.82 -19.23
C LYS A 194 -29.75 18.21 -17.76
N ILE A 195 -28.54 18.16 -17.18
CA ILE A 195 -28.32 18.54 -15.78
C ILE A 195 -27.78 19.97 -15.71
N ASP A 196 -28.45 20.79 -14.92
CA ASP A 196 -28.11 22.20 -14.68
C ASP A 196 -27.71 22.47 -13.22
N ARG A 197 -28.09 21.60 -12.28
CA ARG A 197 -27.82 21.79 -10.86
C ARG A 197 -27.36 20.52 -10.15
N VAL A 198 -26.30 20.63 -9.36
CA VAL A 198 -25.82 19.57 -8.47
C VAL A 198 -25.71 20.12 -7.05
N VAL A 199 -26.35 19.44 -6.10
CA VAL A 199 -26.37 19.77 -4.68
C VAL A 199 -25.75 18.60 -3.93
N TYR A 200 -24.71 18.88 -3.14
CA TYR A 200 -24.03 17.91 -2.30
C TYR A 200 -24.09 18.37 -0.85
N ASN A 201 -24.92 17.70 -0.05
CA ASN A 201 -25.09 17.97 1.38
C ASN A 201 -24.14 17.08 2.18
N VAL A 202 -23.39 17.68 3.10
CA VAL A 202 -22.47 16.97 4.01
C VAL A 202 -23.03 17.05 5.42
N HIS A 203 -23.43 15.89 5.93
CA HIS A 203 -23.85 15.71 7.31
C HIS A 203 -22.70 15.09 8.11
N ALA A 204 -22.63 15.40 9.39
CA ALA A 204 -21.72 14.75 10.32
C ALA A 204 -22.41 14.55 11.67
N TYR A 205 -21.85 13.68 12.50
CA TYR A 205 -22.26 13.60 13.89
C TYR A 205 -21.63 14.74 14.68
N ILE A 206 -22.43 15.40 15.51
CA ILE A 206 -21.98 16.44 16.43
C ILE A 206 -22.28 16.00 17.87
N ASP A 207 -21.34 16.27 18.77
CA ASP A 207 -21.54 16.11 20.21
C ASP A 207 -22.23 17.33 20.87
N GLU A 208 -22.40 17.29 22.19
CA GLU A 208 -23.01 18.40 22.95
C GLU A 208 -22.14 19.67 22.96
N ASP A 209 -20.83 19.53 22.72
CA ASP A 209 -19.84 20.62 22.68
C ASP A 209 -19.66 21.22 21.27
N SER A 210 -20.52 20.83 20.32
CA SER A 210 -20.49 21.27 18.93
C SER A 210 -19.22 20.87 18.17
N ASN A 211 -18.58 19.77 18.55
CA ASN A 211 -17.43 19.22 17.83
C ASN A 211 -17.87 18.08 16.90
N ILE A 212 -17.21 18.00 15.74
CA ILE A 212 -17.42 16.92 14.79
C ILE A 212 -16.92 15.61 15.41
N GLN A 213 -17.79 14.61 15.41
CA GLN A 213 -17.52 13.27 15.87
C GLN A 213 -17.21 12.39 14.67
N HIS A 214 -16.15 11.61 14.79
CA HIS A 214 -15.64 10.73 13.73
C HIS A 214 -15.40 9.33 14.28
N ASP A 215 -15.29 8.37 13.36
CA ASP A 215 -15.00 6.99 13.70
C ASP A 215 -13.62 6.89 14.35
N SER A 216 -13.58 6.16 15.47
CA SER A 216 -12.37 5.99 16.28
C SER A 216 -11.81 4.60 16.11
N PHE A 217 -10.49 4.45 16.37
CA PHE A 217 -9.78 3.18 16.30
C PHE A 217 -9.98 2.45 14.95
N PHE A 218 -9.61 3.13 13.85
CA PHE A 218 -9.68 2.59 12.48
C PHE A 218 -11.09 2.10 12.05
N GLY A 219 -12.16 2.75 12.52
CA GLY A 219 -13.53 2.36 12.17
C GLY A 219 -14.14 1.30 13.10
N MET A 220 -13.44 0.87 14.15
CA MET A 220 -13.98 -0.11 15.10
C MET A 220 -15.01 0.51 16.06
N PHE A 221 -14.92 1.81 16.32
CA PHE A 221 -15.90 2.52 17.13
C PHE A 221 -16.60 3.57 16.27
N PRO A 222 -17.91 3.41 15.99
CA PRO A 222 -18.64 4.35 15.17
C PRO A 222 -18.79 5.68 15.90
N ALA A 223 -18.75 6.77 15.12
CA ALA A 223 -19.10 8.10 15.57
C ALA A 223 -20.48 8.10 16.23
N ARG A 224 -20.62 8.89 17.30
CA ARG A 224 -21.88 9.03 18.06
C ARG A 224 -22.18 10.51 18.23
N GLY A 225 -23.45 10.85 18.18
CA GLY A 225 -23.89 12.22 18.35
C GLY A 225 -25.21 12.45 17.64
N HIS A 226 -25.59 13.71 17.53
CA HIS A 226 -26.71 14.11 16.70
C HIS A 226 -26.23 14.30 15.26
N GLN A 227 -26.92 13.71 14.28
CA GLN A 227 -26.63 13.97 12.88
C GLN A 227 -27.09 15.39 12.56
N SER A 228 -26.16 16.25 12.16
CA SER A 228 -26.45 17.62 11.74
C SER A 228 -25.92 17.85 10.35
N ALA A 229 -26.60 18.73 9.62
CA ALA A 229 -26.15 19.18 8.32
C ALA A 229 -25.12 20.30 8.51
N ILE A 230 -23.94 20.15 7.92
CA ILE A 230 -22.80 21.02 8.19
C ILE A 230 -22.58 21.98 7.02
N LEU A 231 -22.41 21.43 5.82
CA LEU A 231 -22.09 22.16 4.61
C LEU A 231 -22.89 21.63 3.43
N THR A 232 -23.37 22.54 2.59
CA THR A 232 -23.94 22.22 1.28
C THR A 232 -23.12 22.86 0.18
N PHE A 233 -22.70 22.06 -0.79
CA PHE A 233 -22.04 22.52 -2.01
C PHE A 233 -23.05 22.52 -3.15
N VAL A 234 -23.32 23.70 -3.69
CA VAL A 234 -24.24 23.89 -4.82
C VAL A 234 -23.44 24.29 -6.04
N TRP A 235 -23.51 23.46 -7.08
CA TRP A 235 -22.98 23.76 -8.40
C TRP A 235 -24.14 24.03 -9.36
N THR A 236 -24.05 25.13 -10.08
CA THR A 236 -25.06 25.52 -11.07
C THR A 236 -24.38 25.83 -12.38
N LYS A 237 -24.79 25.13 -13.44
CA LYS A 237 -24.35 25.35 -14.81
C LYS A 237 -25.13 26.52 -15.39
N SER A 238 -24.42 27.53 -15.84
CA SER A 238 -25.02 28.66 -16.55
C SER A 238 -25.29 28.24 -17.99
N SER A 239 -26.56 28.21 -18.40
CA SER A 239 -26.93 27.93 -19.79
C SER A 239 -26.41 29.05 -20.70
N SER A 240 -25.22 28.84 -21.27
CA SER A 240 -24.54 29.79 -22.16
C SER A 240 -24.27 29.10 -23.48
N ASN A 241 -24.60 29.74 -24.60
CA ASN A 241 -24.54 29.13 -25.92
C ASN A 241 -23.11 28.67 -26.32
N ALA A 242 -23.04 27.39 -26.67
CA ALA A 242 -22.21 26.70 -27.66
C ALA A 242 -20.67 26.64 -27.59
N THR A 243 -19.95 27.38 -26.73
CA THR A 243 -18.46 27.22 -26.69
C THR A 243 -17.81 27.24 -25.31
N SER A 244 -18.57 27.45 -24.23
CA SER A 244 -18.02 27.47 -22.87
C SER A 244 -18.97 26.80 -21.88
N ILE A 245 -18.44 25.92 -21.05
CA ILE A 245 -19.13 25.41 -19.87
C ILE A 245 -18.79 26.36 -18.73
N ASP A 246 -19.74 27.25 -18.40
CA ASP A 246 -19.64 28.09 -17.21
C ASP A 246 -20.46 27.46 -16.09
N TRP A 247 -19.83 27.22 -14.95
CA TRP A 247 -20.49 26.75 -13.74
C TRP A 247 -20.06 27.59 -12.55
N LYS A 248 -20.99 27.79 -11.61
CA LYS A 248 -20.74 28.51 -10.38
C LYS A 248 -20.88 27.55 -9.22
N MET A 249 -19.87 27.54 -8.36
CA MET A 249 -19.91 26.85 -7.08
C MET A 249 -20.29 27.83 -5.98
N ARG A 250 -21.22 27.43 -5.12
CA ARG A 250 -21.55 28.10 -3.86
C ARG A 250 -21.43 27.10 -2.73
N ILE A 251 -20.78 27.51 -1.65
CA ILE A 251 -20.73 26.76 -0.39
C ILE A 251 -21.68 27.46 0.57
N VAL A 252 -22.57 26.70 1.18
CA VAL A 252 -23.52 27.17 2.19
C VAL A 252 -23.20 26.44 3.48
N SER A 253 -22.76 27.17 4.50
CA SER A 253 -22.70 26.60 5.85
C SER A 253 -24.09 26.60 6.45
N MET A 254 -24.44 25.51 7.12
CA MET A 254 -25.71 25.34 7.82
C MET A 254 -25.57 25.62 9.32
N ASP A 255 -24.33 25.69 9.81
CA ASP A 255 -23.99 25.99 11.19
C ASP A 255 -23.04 27.21 11.25
N ASP A 256 -23.46 28.27 11.93
CA ASP A 256 -22.72 29.53 12.06
C ASP A 256 -21.44 29.36 12.88
N THR A 257 -21.46 28.50 13.90
CA THR A 257 -20.30 28.27 14.77
C THR A 257 -19.20 27.51 14.04
N ILE A 258 -19.57 26.52 13.24
CA ILE A 258 -18.65 25.76 12.38
C ILE A 258 -18.12 26.65 11.26
N ALA A 259 -18.96 27.50 10.66
CA ALA A 259 -18.53 28.45 9.64
C ALA A 259 -17.43 29.40 10.16
N GLU A 260 -17.61 29.95 11.37
CA GLU A 260 -16.61 30.83 12.00
C GLU A 260 -15.29 30.10 12.27
N ARG A 261 -15.33 28.83 12.72
CA ARG A 261 -14.14 28.02 12.97
C ARG A 261 -13.37 27.75 11.68
N ILE A 262 -14.08 27.36 10.62
CA ILE A 262 -13.51 27.16 9.28
C ILE A 262 -12.86 28.47 8.81
N GLN A 263 -13.56 29.60 8.91
CA GLN A 263 -13.02 30.88 8.47
C GLN A 263 -11.75 31.27 9.24
N LYS A 264 -11.72 31.07 10.57
CA LYS A 264 -10.53 31.32 11.39
C LYS A 264 -9.36 30.42 10.98
N GLN A 265 -9.61 29.13 10.77
CA GLN A 265 -8.58 28.18 10.36
C GLN A 265 -8.05 28.50 8.96
N VAL A 266 -8.92 28.76 7.98
CA VAL A 266 -8.52 29.15 6.62
C VAL A 266 -7.74 30.47 6.62
N ASN A 267 -8.20 31.48 7.34
CA ASN A 267 -7.50 32.77 7.44
C ASN A 267 -6.15 32.63 8.14
N SER A 268 -6.04 31.75 9.15
CA SER A 268 -4.76 31.49 9.80
C SER A 268 -3.75 30.84 8.85
N VAL A 269 -4.20 29.95 7.96
CA VAL A 269 -3.36 29.35 6.91
C VAL A 269 -3.05 30.35 5.79
N SER A 270 -4.01 31.18 5.39
CA SER A 270 -3.78 32.27 4.42
C SER A 270 -2.83 33.34 4.94
N SER A 271 -2.78 33.59 6.25
CA SER A 271 -1.79 34.51 6.83
C SER A 271 -0.35 33.96 6.81
N LEU A 272 -0.16 32.64 6.65
CA LEU A 272 1.16 32.07 6.33
C LEU A 272 1.53 32.25 4.83
N ILE A 273 0.56 32.58 3.98
CA ILE A 273 0.71 32.79 2.53
C ILE A 273 0.48 34.28 2.21
N GLU A 274 0.73 35.19 3.15
CA GLU A 274 0.61 36.64 2.94
C GLU A 274 1.83 37.19 2.20
N ASP A 275 2.06 36.68 0.99
CA ASP A 275 2.62 37.45 -0.13
C ASP A 275 2.46 36.67 -1.46
N PRO A 276 1.23 36.48 -1.98
CA PRO A 276 1.03 35.95 -3.33
C PRO A 276 1.07 37.06 -4.40
N VAL A 277 1.10 38.33 -4.00
CA VAL A 277 1.26 39.47 -4.91
C VAL A 277 2.70 39.91 -4.89
N VAL A 278 3.51 39.18 -5.65
CA VAL A 278 4.72 39.78 -6.20
C VAL A 278 4.24 40.85 -7.19
N SER A 279 4.14 42.10 -6.74
CA SER A 279 3.88 43.22 -7.63
C SER A 279 5.01 43.31 -8.65
N GLN A 280 4.71 43.76 -9.88
CA GLN A 280 5.74 43.99 -10.90
C GLN A 280 6.89 44.86 -10.37
N THR A 281 6.58 45.77 -9.44
CA THR A 281 7.56 46.58 -8.70
C THR A 281 8.50 45.77 -7.81
N LYS A 282 8.04 44.74 -7.08
CA LYS A 282 8.92 43.84 -6.30
C LYS A 282 9.83 43.02 -7.22
N ILE A 283 9.34 42.59 -8.40
CA ILE A 283 10.18 41.89 -9.41
C ILE A 283 11.24 42.81 -9.99
N ASP A 284 10.86 44.05 -10.31
CA ASP A 284 11.79 45.02 -10.89
C ASP A 284 12.83 45.49 -9.86
N GLU A 285 12.45 45.63 -8.58
CA GLU A 285 13.38 45.90 -7.47
C GLU A 285 14.33 44.73 -7.22
N GLU A 286 13.82 43.49 -7.16
CA GLU A 286 14.67 42.30 -6.95
C GLU A 286 15.60 42.06 -8.15
N LYS A 287 15.14 42.36 -9.38
CA LYS A 287 15.97 42.29 -10.59
C LYS A 287 17.01 43.41 -10.62
N ALA A 288 16.68 44.62 -10.17
CA ALA A 288 17.63 45.70 -10.03
C ALA A 288 18.70 45.40 -8.96
N GLU A 289 18.31 44.76 -7.85
CA GLU A 289 19.21 44.33 -6.79
C GLU A 289 20.13 43.20 -7.28
N ARG A 290 19.60 42.18 -7.97
CA ARG A 290 20.43 41.14 -8.62
C ARG A 290 21.36 41.70 -9.69
N ASP A 291 20.90 42.66 -10.51
CA ASP A 291 21.75 43.32 -11.51
C ASP A 291 22.80 44.23 -10.86
N LEU A 292 22.53 44.77 -9.66
CA LEU A 292 23.52 45.49 -8.86
C LEU A 292 24.55 44.53 -8.28
N GLU A 293 24.12 43.39 -7.71
CA GLU A 293 25.01 42.34 -7.21
C GLU A 293 25.89 41.78 -8.33
N HIS A 294 25.33 41.48 -9.51
CA HIS A 294 26.11 41.03 -10.66
C HIS A 294 27.11 42.09 -11.16
N ARG A 295 26.78 43.38 -11.05
CA ARG A 295 27.69 44.49 -11.38
C ARG A 295 28.77 44.69 -10.32
N LEU A 296 28.45 44.46 -9.05
CA LEU A 296 29.41 44.49 -7.93
C LEU A 296 30.37 43.30 -7.99
N HIS A 297 29.89 42.12 -8.39
CA HIS A 297 30.69 40.90 -8.55
C HIS A 297 31.49 40.84 -9.88
N GLY A 298 31.77 41.99 -10.48
CA GLY A 298 32.60 42.11 -11.68
C GLY A 298 34.02 41.55 -11.49
N ARG A 299 34.30 40.40 -12.12
CA ARG A 299 35.63 39.78 -12.31
C ARG A 299 36.40 39.31 -11.05
N GLU A 300 35.74 39.09 -9.92
CA GLU A 300 36.39 38.51 -8.72
C GLU A 300 36.31 36.98 -8.60
N ILE A 301 35.89 36.29 -9.65
CA ILE A 301 36.23 34.87 -9.78
C ILE A 301 37.75 34.78 -9.99
N PHE A 302 38.49 34.42 -8.93
CA PHE A 302 39.85 33.84 -8.89
C PHE A 302 40.89 34.46 -7.93
N ARG A 303 40.56 35.43 -7.07
CA ARG A 303 41.36 35.69 -5.84
C ARG A 303 40.43 36.22 -4.76
N GLY A 304 40.19 35.46 -3.69
CA GLY A 304 39.36 35.86 -2.54
C GLY A 304 39.92 37.06 -1.77
N GLY A 305 39.81 38.25 -2.36
CA GLY A 305 40.09 39.55 -1.78
C GLY A 305 38.80 40.36 -1.59
N LYS A 306 38.92 41.49 -0.88
CA LYS A 306 37.77 42.39 -0.63
C LYS A 306 37.32 43.06 -1.94
N PRO A 307 35.99 43.33 -2.09
CA PRO A 307 35.41 43.87 -3.32
C PRO A 307 36.07 45.18 -3.75
N ASP A 308 36.52 45.23 -5.01
CA ASP A 308 37.25 46.37 -5.60
C ASP A 308 36.36 47.62 -5.83
N ARG A 309 35.04 47.53 -5.68
CA ARG A 309 34.11 48.65 -5.91
C ARG A 309 33.03 48.77 -4.86
N THR A 310 32.74 49.99 -4.45
CA THR A 310 31.69 50.28 -3.47
C THR A 310 30.40 50.74 -4.16
N PRO A 311 29.21 50.45 -3.59
CA PRO A 311 27.92 50.84 -4.18
C PRO A 311 27.80 52.32 -4.54
N SER A 312 28.47 53.19 -3.77
CA SER A 312 28.51 54.64 -3.99
C SER A 312 29.15 55.05 -5.32
N GLU A 313 30.14 54.30 -5.81
CA GLU A 313 30.85 54.62 -7.06
C GLU A 313 30.02 54.32 -8.30
N LEU A 314 29.15 53.29 -8.23
CA LEU A 314 28.24 52.93 -9.34
C LEU A 314 27.09 53.95 -9.48
N LEU A 315 26.58 54.46 -8.37
CA LEU A 315 25.52 55.47 -8.35
C LEU A 315 25.98 56.84 -8.88
N GLU A 316 27.26 57.19 -8.75
CA GLU A 316 27.79 58.42 -9.36
C GLU A 316 28.03 58.27 -10.87
N GLN A 317 28.33 57.06 -11.35
CA GLN A 317 28.61 56.82 -12.77
C GLN A 317 27.34 56.89 -13.63
N ASP A 318 26.20 56.42 -13.11
CA ASP A 318 24.90 56.49 -13.79
C ASP A 318 24.35 57.93 -13.84
N LYS A 319 24.80 58.83 -12.96
CA LYS A 319 24.46 60.27 -13.01
C LYS A 319 25.25 61.05 -14.07
N ARG A 320 26.29 60.46 -14.67
CA ARG A 320 27.14 61.10 -15.70
C ARG A 320 26.87 60.60 -17.12
N LYS A 321 25.80 59.84 -17.34
CA LYS A 321 25.32 59.45 -18.67
C LYS A 321 24.04 60.19 -19.04
#